data_AF-A0A9P8LG24-F1
#
_entry.id   AF-A0A9P8LG24-F1
#
_cell.length_a   1.000
_cell.length_b   1.000
_cell.length_c   1.000
_cell.angle_alpha   90.00
_cell.angle_beta   90.00
_cell.angle_gamma   90.00
#
_symmetry.space_group_name_H-M   'P 1'
#
loop_
_entity.id
_entity.type
_entity.pdbx_description
1 polymer ?
#
loop_
_entity_poly.entity_id
_entity_poly.type
_entity_poly.pdbx_seq_one_letter_code
_entity_poly.pdbx_strand_id
1 'polypeptide(L)'
;MAATASDFKRAVDAFRKNTDLDEAEMADFELTDLQTLRQAINTIQNKQAQNKKLMYMKRLEPFLKSMEDYGKVLEVFLNVSKFISFVWGPMKYLLLVASTFSEALNSLLDAYQQIGEQIPQLLQYQQIFATSPHMGTILAMIYQDILEFHREALKYFKQRSTVIHLG
;
A
#
# COMPACT_ATOMS: atom_id res chain seq x y z
N MET A 1 -11.24 -7.76 -22.33
CA MET A 1 -11.95 -6.48 -22.15
C MET A 1 -10.93 -5.47 -21.62
N ALA A 2 -11.02 -4.20 -22.03
CA ALA A 2 -10.21 -3.13 -21.44
C ALA A 2 -10.44 -3.11 -19.94
N ALA A 3 -9.41 -2.94 -19.09
CA ALA A 3 -9.75 -2.64 -17.71
C ALA A 3 -10.40 -1.27 -17.63
N THR A 4 -11.49 -1.23 -16.90
CA THR A 4 -12.21 0.02 -16.62
C THR A 4 -12.11 0.31 -15.13
N ALA A 5 -12.66 1.44 -14.70
CA ALA A 5 -12.88 1.73 -13.29
C ALA A 5 -13.56 0.56 -12.53
N SER A 6 -14.29 -0.32 -13.23
CA SER A 6 -14.93 -1.52 -12.66
C SER A 6 -13.94 -2.52 -12.07
N ASP A 7 -12.78 -2.72 -12.68
CA ASP A 7 -11.82 -3.74 -12.21
C ASP A 7 -11.12 -3.28 -10.93
N PHE A 8 -10.73 -2.00 -10.88
CA PHE A 8 -10.20 -1.36 -9.68
C PHE A 8 -11.22 -1.34 -8.56
N LYS A 9 -12.47 -1.00 -8.87
CA LYS A 9 -13.57 -1.06 -7.91
C LYS A 9 -13.76 -2.48 -7.38
N ARG A 10 -13.75 -3.50 -8.26
CA ARG A 10 -13.85 -4.90 -7.83
C ARG A 10 -12.71 -5.32 -6.92
N ALA A 11 -11.48 -4.89 -7.21
CA ALA A 11 -10.32 -5.15 -6.35
C ALA A 11 -10.49 -4.50 -4.96
N VAL A 12 -10.95 -3.25 -4.89
CA VAL A 12 -11.27 -2.58 -3.61
C VAL A 12 -12.41 -3.27 -2.88
N ASP A 13 -13.50 -3.60 -3.57
CA ASP A 13 -14.66 -4.26 -2.96
C ASP A 13 -14.26 -5.65 -2.41
N ALA A 14 -13.42 -6.39 -3.14
CA ALA A 14 -12.86 -7.65 -2.68
C ALA A 14 -11.93 -7.46 -1.48
N PHE A 15 -11.06 -6.44 -1.49
CA PHE A 15 -10.23 -6.10 -0.35
C PHE A 15 -11.09 -5.84 0.90
N ARG A 16 -12.06 -4.93 0.81
CA ARG A 16 -12.97 -4.58 1.91
C ARG A 16 -13.71 -5.80 2.47
N LYS A 17 -14.23 -6.65 1.60
CA LYS A 17 -14.99 -7.85 2.01
C LYS A 17 -14.13 -8.86 2.76
N ASN A 18 -12.83 -8.93 2.44
CA ASN A 18 -11.93 -9.95 2.95
C ASN A 18 -10.94 -9.41 4.01
N THR A 19 -11.20 -8.22 4.55
CA THR A 19 -10.48 -7.64 5.66
C THR A 19 -11.40 -7.44 6.86
N ASP A 20 -10.93 -7.76 8.06
CA ASP A 20 -11.65 -7.50 9.31
C ASP A 20 -11.38 -6.07 9.81
N LEU A 21 -11.75 -5.09 8.98
CA LEU A 21 -11.57 -3.65 9.25
C LEU A 21 -12.88 -3.05 9.76
N ASP A 22 -12.80 -2.24 10.80
CA ASP A 22 -13.95 -1.44 11.23
C ASP A 22 -14.15 -0.20 10.33
N GLU A 23 -15.26 0.50 10.53
CA GLU A 23 -15.61 1.69 9.74
C GLU A 23 -14.58 2.83 9.90
N ALA A 24 -13.96 2.96 11.07
CA ALA A 24 -13.00 4.01 11.34
C ALA A 24 -11.64 3.72 10.67
N GLU A 25 -11.17 2.47 10.72
CA GLU A 25 -9.99 2.01 10.00
C GLU A 25 -10.19 2.18 8.48
N MET A 26 -11.37 1.83 7.98
CA MET A 26 -11.70 1.98 6.56
C MET A 26 -11.70 3.46 6.13
N ALA A 27 -12.30 4.34 6.94
CA ALA A 27 -12.31 5.78 6.68
C ALA A 27 -10.90 6.37 6.72
N ASP A 28 -10.07 5.96 7.68
CA ASP A 28 -8.68 6.38 7.78
C ASP A 28 -7.88 5.98 6.52
N PHE A 29 -8.14 4.79 5.96
CA PHE A 29 -7.46 4.35 4.75
C PHE A 29 -7.84 5.22 3.56
N GLU A 30 -9.13 5.50 3.38
CA GLU A 30 -9.63 6.33 2.29
C GLU A 30 -9.09 7.76 2.31
N LEU A 31 -8.85 8.30 3.51
CA LEU A 31 -8.34 9.66 3.74
C LEU A 31 -6.80 9.73 3.70
N THR A 32 -6.10 8.59 3.63
CA THR A 32 -4.63 8.59 3.65
C THR A 32 -4.08 8.90 2.25
N ASP A 33 -3.30 9.97 2.18
CA ASP A 33 -2.46 10.31 1.04
C ASP A 33 -0.98 10.02 1.30
N LEU A 34 -0.13 10.24 0.28
CA LEU A 34 1.31 10.00 0.38
C LEU A 34 1.97 10.90 1.43
N GLN A 35 1.49 12.14 1.60
CA GLN A 35 2.04 13.06 2.58
C GLN A 35 1.79 12.55 4.01
N THR A 36 0.55 12.11 4.28
CA THR A 36 0.15 11.53 5.56
C THR A 36 0.96 10.27 5.87
N LEU A 37 1.17 9.41 4.87
CA LEU A 37 2.04 8.23 5.01
C LEU A 37 3.49 8.62 5.33
N ARG A 38 4.07 9.61 4.63
CA ARG A 38 5.43 10.09 4.91
C ARG A 38 5.55 10.66 6.33
N GLN A 39 4.54 11.36 6.83
CA GLN A 39 4.51 11.84 8.21
C GLN A 39 4.51 10.68 9.23
N ALA A 40 3.76 9.60 8.95
CA ALA A 40 3.77 8.40 9.78
C ALA A 40 5.14 7.71 9.79
N ILE A 41 5.79 7.58 8.63
CA ILE A 41 7.15 7.03 8.50
C ILE A 41 8.15 7.85 9.33
N ASN A 42 8.10 9.19 9.22
CA ASN A 42 8.97 10.08 10.00
C ASN A 42 8.73 9.93 11.51
N THR A 43 7.47 9.77 11.91
CA THR A 43 7.12 9.54 13.32
C THR A 43 7.71 8.22 13.83
N ILE A 44 7.66 7.16 13.04
CA ILE A 44 8.28 5.86 13.36
C ILE A 44 9.80 6.01 13.50
N GLN A 45 10.46 6.68 12.56
CA GLN A 45 11.90 6.93 12.60
C GLN A 45 12.32 7.69 13.87
N ASN A 46 11.60 8.74 14.23
CA ASN A 46 11.88 9.55 15.43
C ASN A 46 11.75 8.72 16.71
N LYS A 47 10.71 7.87 16.81
CA LYS A 47 10.54 6.95 17.94
C LYS A 47 11.66 5.90 18.01
N GLN A 48 12.08 5.35 16.87
CA GLN A 48 13.20 4.40 16.81
C GLN A 48 14.51 5.04 17.28
N ALA A 49 14.77 6.30 16.90
CA ALA A 49 15.96 7.04 17.30
C ALA A 49 16.02 7.21 18.83
N GLN A 50 14.91 7.62 19.44
CA GLN A 50 14.77 7.76 20.90
C GLN A 50 15.03 6.43 21.63
N ASN A 51 14.57 5.32 21.05
CA ASN A 51 14.67 3.99 21.64
C ASN A 51 15.94 3.20 21.25
N LYS A 52 16.88 3.81 20.52
CA LYS A 52 18.10 3.16 20.00
C LYS A 52 17.82 1.88 19.18
N LYS A 53 16.71 1.88 18.42
CA LYS A 53 16.26 0.78 17.55
C LYS A 53 16.15 1.21 16.08
N LEU A 54 17.10 2.03 15.63
CA LEU A 54 17.10 2.57 14.26
C LEU A 54 17.11 1.45 13.23
N MET A 55 16.20 1.55 12.25
CA MET A 55 16.18 0.70 11.07
C MET A 55 16.39 1.52 9.81
N TYR A 56 16.90 0.87 8.76
CA TYR A 56 17.04 1.49 7.45
C TYR A 56 15.66 1.60 6.77
N MET A 57 14.92 2.67 7.08
CA MET A 57 13.56 2.91 6.54
C MET A 57 13.56 3.35 5.08
N LYS A 58 14.71 3.74 4.51
CA LYS A 58 14.83 4.05 3.07
C LYS A 58 14.53 2.83 2.17
N ARG A 59 14.45 1.63 2.73
CA ARG A 59 13.89 0.43 2.06
C ARG A 59 12.48 0.63 1.50
N LEU A 60 11.72 1.61 2.00
CA LEU A 60 10.40 1.95 1.49
C LEU A 60 10.43 2.76 0.19
N GLU A 61 11.54 3.43 -0.13
CA GLU A 61 11.58 4.36 -1.27
C GLU A 61 11.26 3.73 -2.63
N PRO A 62 11.71 2.50 -2.96
CA PRO A 62 11.32 1.84 -4.20
C PRO A 62 9.80 1.72 -4.33
N PHE A 63 9.11 1.28 -3.27
CA PHE A 63 7.66 1.15 -3.29
C PHE A 63 6.95 2.50 -3.37
N LEU A 64 7.36 3.47 -2.55
CA LEU A 64 6.76 4.81 -2.52
C LEU A 64 6.87 5.49 -3.89
N LYS A 65 8.04 5.40 -4.53
CA LYS A 65 8.26 5.98 -5.87
C LYS A 65 7.42 5.27 -6.92
N SER A 66 7.46 3.93 -6.95
CA SER A 66 6.69 3.13 -7.90
C SER A 66 5.19 3.40 -7.78
N MET A 67 4.66 3.59 -6.57
CA MET A 67 3.25 3.88 -6.33
C MET A 67 2.85 5.34 -6.59
N GLU A 68 3.76 6.30 -6.39
CA GLU A 68 3.53 7.68 -6.83
C GLU A 68 3.42 7.75 -8.37
N ASP A 69 4.34 7.07 -9.07
CA ASP A 69 4.32 6.96 -10.53
C ASP A 69 3.09 6.19 -11.03
N TYR A 70 2.70 5.12 -10.34
CA TYR A 70 1.47 4.39 -10.58
C TYR A 70 0.23 5.30 -10.48
N GLY A 71 0.14 6.14 -9.43
CA GLY A 71 -0.94 7.09 -9.24
C GLY A 71 -1.05 8.11 -10.37
N LYS A 72 0.07 8.69 -10.82
CA LYS A 72 0.10 9.62 -11.97
C LYS A 72 -0.42 8.97 -13.25
N VAL A 73 -0.06 7.71 -13.47
CA VAL A 73 -0.58 6.92 -14.61
C VAL A 73 -2.10 6.77 -14.44
N LEU A 74 -2.59 6.31 -13.27
CA LEU A 74 -4.03 6.16 -13.02
C LEU A 74 -4.85 7.43 -13.20
N GLU A 75 -4.35 8.60 -12.80
CA GLU A 75 -5.06 9.87 -12.96
C GLU A 75 -5.42 10.14 -14.43
N VAL A 76 -4.51 9.83 -15.35
CA VAL A 76 -4.75 9.92 -16.80
C VAL A 76 -5.80 8.92 -17.27
N PHE A 77 -5.88 7.74 -16.66
CA PHE A 77 -6.82 6.67 -17.07
C PHE A 77 -8.21 6.79 -16.50
N LEU A 78 -8.31 7.13 -15.22
CA LEU A 78 -9.51 6.90 -14.43
C LEU A 78 -10.13 8.16 -13.85
N ASN A 79 -9.49 9.34 -13.95
CA ASN A 79 -9.98 10.59 -13.34
C ASN A 79 -10.42 10.43 -11.87
N VAL A 80 -9.86 9.45 -11.13
CA VAL A 80 -10.29 9.07 -9.79
C VAL A 80 -9.05 8.84 -8.90
N SER A 81 -8.79 9.80 -8.00
CA SER A 81 -7.75 9.73 -6.98
C SER A 81 -8.00 8.69 -5.89
N LYS A 82 -9.22 8.12 -5.81
CA LYS A 82 -9.68 7.30 -4.68
C LYS A 82 -9.06 5.90 -4.59
N PHE A 83 -8.44 5.39 -5.66
CA PHE A 83 -7.84 4.04 -5.61
C PHE A 83 -6.47 4.06 -4.93
N ILE A 84 -5.67 5.11 -5.12
CA ILE A 84 -4.33 5.15 -4.56
C ILE A 84 -4.33 5.24 -3.02
N SER A 85 -5.39 5.77 -2.41
CA SER A 85 -5.52 5.79 -0.95
C SER A 85 -5.62 4.38 -0.35
N PHE A 86 -6.15 3.39 -1.09
CA PHE A 86 -6.12 1.97 -0.71
C PHE A 86 -4.73 1.32 -0.81
N VAL A 87 -3.74 2.03 -1.34
CA VAL A 87 -2.33 1.66 -1.20
C VAL A 87 -1.75 2.30 0.05
N TRP A 88 -1.96 3.61 0.23
CA TRP A 88 -1.33 4.38 1.31
C TRP A 88 -1.89 4.05 2.70
N GLY A 89 -3.20 3.91 2.82
CA GLY A 89 -3.91 3.61 4.06
C GLY A 89 -3.44 2.31 4.72
N PRO A 90 -3.59 1.16 4.03
CA PRO A 90 -3.11 -0.12 4.56
C PRO A 90 -1.61 -0.11 4.88
N MET A 91 -0.78 0.48 4.02
CA MET A 91 0.66 0.59 4.28
C MET A 91 0.95 1.38 5.55
N LYS A 92 0.28 2.53 5.76
CA LYS A 92 0.40 3.34 6.98
C LYS A 92 0.06 2.50 8.22
N TYR A 93 -1.07 1.81 8.19
CA TYR A 93 -1.50 0.95 9.29
C TYR A 93 -0.49 -0.16 9.59
N LEU A 94 -0.07 -0.89 8.56
CA LEU A 94 0.89 -1.98 8.69
C LEU A 94 2.21 -1.51 9.30
N LEU A 95 2.72 -0.36 8.86
CA LEU A 95 3.93 0.23 9.42
C LEU A 95 3.76 0.64 10.88
N LEU A 96 2.63 1.26 11.24
CA LEU A 96 2.34 1.65 12.62
C LEU A 96 2.29 0.43 13.54
N VAL A 97 1.57 -0.62 13.15
CA VAL A 97 1.47 -1.86 13.95
C VAL A 97 2.84 -2.55 14.03
N ALA A 98 3.51 -2.77 12.89
CA ALA A 98 4.80 -3.45 12.84
C ALA A 98 5.89 -2.70 13.62
N SER A 99 5.84 -1.37 13.71
CA SER A 99 6.83 -0.56 14.42
C SER A 99 7.00 -0.90 15.91
N THR A 100 6.03 -1.61 16.50
CA THR A 100 6.09 -2.08 17.88
C THR A 100 6.98 -3.33 18.05
N PHE A 101 7.28 -4.06 16.97
CA PHE A 101 8.10 -5.28 16.97
C PHE A 101 9.20 -5.22 15.91
N SER A 102 10.47 -5.20 16.34
CA SER A 102 11.60 -4.95 15.43
C SER A 102 11.73 -5.96 14.29
N GLU A 103 11.51 -7.24 14.55
CA GLU A 103 11.53 -8.29 13.52
C GLU A 103 10.40 -8.12 12.51
N ALA A 104 9.20 -7.81 12.99
CA ALA A 104 8.04 -7.64 12.13
C ALA A 104 8.20 -6.41 11.21
N LEU A 105 8.70 -5.29 11.75
CA LEU A 105 9.01 -4.13 10.93
C LEU A 105 10.13 -4.43 9.95
N ASN A 106 11.18 -5.16 10.35
CA ASN A 106 12.26 -5.52 9.43
C ASN A 106 11.73 -6.33 8.22
N SER A 107 10.96 -7.38 8.47
CA SER A 107 10.36 -8.21 7.41
C SER A 107 9.40 -7.42 6.53
N LEU A 108 8.62 -6.51 7.11
CA LEU A 108 7.70 -5.66 6.35
C LEU A 108 8.46 -4.67 5.44
N LEU A 109 9.57 -4.10 5.92
CA LEU A 109 10.43 -3.23 5.12
C LEU A 109 11.08 -3.99 3.95
N ASP A 110 11.54 -5.22 4.18
CA ASP A 110 12.11 -6.07 3.13
C ASP A 110 11.05 -6.42 2.06
N ALA A 111 9.82 -6.73 2.48
CA ALA A 111 8.72 -7.00 1.56
C ALA A 111 8.39 -5.79 0.68
N TYR A 112 8.24 -4.59 1.26
CA TYR A 112 8.00 -3.37 0.48
C TYR A 112 9.14 -3.04 -0.47
N GLN A 113 10.40 -3.22 -0.04
CA GLN A 113 11.54 -3.03 -0.93
C GLN A 113 11.45 -3.94 -2.15
N GLN A 114 11.24 -5.24 -1.94
CA GLN A 114 11.14 -6.23 -3.02
C GLN A 114 9.98 -5.91 -3.96
N ILE A 115 8.78 -5.64 -3.44
CA ILE A 115 7.63 -5.28 -4.27
C ILE A 115 7.92 -4.03 -5.10
N GLY A 116 8.47 -2.99 -4.46
CA GLY A 116 8.83 -1.74 -5.13
C GLY A 116 9.84 -1.89 -6.26
N GLU A 117 10.84 -2.75 -6.07
CA GLU A 117 11.89 -3.06 -7.05
C GLU A 117 11.39 -3.92 -8.23
N GLN A 118 10.34 -4.72 -8.04
CA GLN A 118 9.74 -5.56 -9.10
C GLN A 118 8.70 -4.81 -9.95
N ILE A 119 8.16 -3.69 -9.47
CA ILE A 119 7.21 -2.89 -10.25
C ILE A 119 7.94 -2.22 -11.42
N PRO A 120 7.47 -2.39 -12.67
CA PRO A 120 8.09 -1.76 -13.83
C PRO A 120 8.01 -0.23 -13.76
N GLN A 121 8.89 0.47 -14.47
CA GLN A 121 8.87 1.94 -14.54
C GLN A 121 7.70 2.44 -15.39
N LEU A 122 6.49 2.47 -14.82
CA LEU A 122 5.23 2.65 -15.54
C LEU A 122 5.14 3.97 -16.32
N LEU A 123 5.75 5.05 -15.82
CA LEU A 123 5.77 6.33 -16.52
C LEU A 123 6.42 6.26 -17.91
N GLN A 124 7.40 5.37 -18.12
CA GLN A 124 8.02 5.20 -19.43
C GLN A 124 7.04 4.68 -20.49
N TYR A 125 5.95 4.04 -20.05
CA TYR A 125 4.94 3.45 -20.93
C TYR A 125 3.64 4.24 -20.93
N GLN A 126 3.60 5.46 -20.35
CA GLN A 126 2.38 6.25 -20.17
C GLN A 126 1.59 6.45 -21.47
N GLN A 127 2.28 6.73 -22.59
CA GLN A 127 1.64 6.86 -23.91
C GLN A 127 0.99 5.56 -24.38
N ILE A 128 1.65 4.42 -24.14
CA ILE A 128 1.12 3.10 -24.52
C ILE A 128 -0.07 2.73 -23.65
N PHE A 129 -0.03 3.08 -22.35
CA PHE A 129 -1.18 2.94 -21.48
C PHE A 129 -2.37 3.74 -22.06
N ALA A 130 -2.15 4.98 -22.54
CA ALA A 130 -3.19 5.90 -23.00
C ALA A 130 -3.96 5.38 -24.22
N THR A 131 -3.31 4.57 -25.05
CA THR A 131 -3.84 4.13 -26.34
C THR A 131 -4.23 2.66 -26.38
N SER A 132 -3.92 1.86 -25.36
CA SER A 132 -4.11 0.40 -25.38
C SER A 132 -5.03 -0.11 -24.26
N PRO A 133 -6.21 -0.66 -24.61
CA PRO A 133 -7.11 -1.34 -23.67
C PRO A 133 -6.46 -2.43 -22.80
N HIS A 134 -5.48 -3.16 -23.33
CA HIS A 134 -4.82 -4.27 -22.62
C HIS A 134 -3.97 -3.77 -21.46
N MET A 135 -3.46 -2.54 -21.55
CA MET A 135 -2.59 -1.97 -20.55
C MET A 135 -3.34 -1.58 -19.28
N GLY A 136 -4.61 -1.17 -19.41
CA GLY A 136 -5.50 -1.01 -18.25
C GLY A 136 -5.60 -2.30 -17.44
N THR A 137 -5.70 -3.46 -18.10
CA THR A 137 -5.74 -4.78 -17.43
C THR A 137 -4.48 -5.06 -16.64
N ILE A 138 -3.32 -4.71 -17.19
CA ILE A 138 -2.05 -4.84 -16.46
C ILE A 138 -2.02 -3.95 -15.22
N LEU A 139 -2.48 -2.69 -15.31
CA LEU A 139 -2.59 -1.83 -14.14
C LEU A 139 -3.53 -2.44 -13.08
N ALA A 140 -4.73 -2.86 -13.47
CA ALA A 140 -5.67 -3.49 -12.55
C ALA A 140 -5.10 -4.76 -11.87
N MET A 141 -4.31 -5.57 -12.59
CA MET A 141 -3.63 -6.73 -12.04
C MET A 141 -2.56 -6.34 -11.01
N ILE A 142 -1.68 -5.37 -11.34
CA ILE A 142 -0.68 -4.86 -10.40
C ILE A 142 -1.35 -4.36 -9.11
N TYR A 143 -2.43 -3.58 -9.26
CA TYR A 143 -3.18 -3.07 -8.13
C TYR A 143 -3.82 -4.17 -7.28
N GLN A 144 -4.40 -5.19 -7.93
CA GLN A 144 -4.95 -6.35 -7.24
C GLN A 144 -3.89 -7.10 -6.43
N ASP A 145 -2.69 -7.31 -6.99
CA ASP A 145 -1.60 -8.00 -6.31
C ASP A 145 -1.10 -7.21 -5.08
N ILE A 146 -1.08 -5.88 -5.17
CA ILE A 146 -0.72 -5.01 -4.03
C ILE A 146 -1.80 -5.08 -2.93
N LEU A 147 -3.08 -5.03 -3.30
CA LEU A 147 -4.16 -5.16 -2.32
C LEU A 147 -4.19 -6.54 -1.68
N GLU A 148 -3.86 -7.59 -2.43
CA GLU A 148 -3.73 -8.95 -1.90
C GLU A 148 -2.60 -9.05 -0.88
N PHE A 149 -1.43 -8.48 -1.19
CA PHE A 149 -0.34 -8.38 -0.22
C PHE A 149 -0.76 -7.64 1.05
N HIS A 150 -1.39 -6.47 0.92
CA HIS A 150 -1.88 -5.71 2.07
C HIS A 150 -2.90 -6.50 2.89
N ARG A 151 -3.82 -7.22 2.23
CA ARG A 151 -4.83 -8.05 2.89
C ARG A 151 -4.17 -9.14 3.74
N GLU A 152 -3.24 -9.90 3.18
CA GLU A 152 -2.56 -10.98 3.90
C GLU A 152 -1.71 -10.43 5.06
N ALA A 153 -1.02 -9.31 4.86
CA ALA A 153 -0.29 -8.64 5.92
C ALA A 153 -1.24 -8.16 7.04
N LEU A 154 -2.37 -7.52 6.70
CA LEU A 154 -3.35 -7.05 7.67
C LEU A 154 -3.92 -8.20 8.50
N LYS A 155 -4.27 -9.30 7.86
CA LYS A 155 -4.76 -10.52 8.51
C LYS A 155 -3.73 -11.05 9.52
N TYR A 156 -2.46 -11.13 9.14
CA TYR A 156 -1.39 -11.56 10.02
C TYR A 156 -1.23 -10.65 11.25
N PHE A 157 -1.21 -9.33 11.04
CA PHE A 157 -1.00 -8.37 12.12
C PHE A 157 -2.21 -8.27 13.07
N LYS A 158 -3.45 -8.33 12.56
CA LYS A 158 -4.65 -8.32 13.39
C LYS A 158 -4.75 -9.57 14.27
N GLN A 159 -4.43 -10.75 13.74
CA GLN A 159 -4.39 -11.99 14.53
C GLN A 159 -3.40 -11.90 15.71
N ARG A 160 -2.21 -11.32 15.50
CA ARG A 160 -1.25 -11.15 16.59
C ARG A 160 -1.68 -10.12 17.63
N SER A 161 -2.31 -9.02 17.23
CA SER A 161 -2.81 -8.01 18.17
C SER A 161 -3.88 -8.56 19.11
N THR A 162 -4.78 -9.43 18.64
CA THR A 162 -5.80 -10.08 19.48
C THR A 162 -5.17 -11.05 20.50
N VAL A 163 -4.12 -11.78 20.12
CA VAL A 163 -3.45 -12.74 21.02
C VAL A 163 -2.73 -12.03 22.17
N ILE A 164 -2.16 -10.84 21.94
CA ILE A 164 -1.43 -10.09 22.97
C ILE A 164 -2.36 -9.51 24.05
N HIS A 165 -3.63 -9.26 23.75
CA HIS A 165 -4.61 -8.77 24.73
C HIS A 165 -5.28 -9.87 25.57
N LEU A 166 -5.04 -11.15 25.27
CA LEU A 166 -5.66 -12.29 25.95
C LEU A 166 -4.67 -13.09 26.83
N GLY A 167 -3.45 -12.60 27.04
CA GLY A 167 -2.44 -13.18 27.93
C GLY A 167 -1.99 -12.20 28.99
#